data_AF-A0A945CGT3-F1
#
_entry.id   AF-A0A945CGT3-F1
#
_cell.length_a   1.000
_cell.length_b   1.000
_cell.length_c   1.000
_cell.angle_alpha   90.00
_cell.angle_beta   90.00
_cell.angle_gamma   90.00
#
_symmetry.space_group_name_H-M   'P 1'
#
loop_
_entity.id
_entity.type
_entity.pdbx_description
1 polymer ?
#
loop_
_entity_poly.entity_id
_entity_poly.type
_entity_poly.pdbx_seq_one_letter_code
_entity_poly.pdbx_strand_id
1 'polypeptide(L)'
;GERIDEEGGLRVELDGSFDLQLNRGGSQGVVVRNLVAGRHRIEIEYGGQRRQLEVGLRGDRVLTVTFGLNRLAFVKRLRLKVHREQVGLDEWRRRFSDLAIEERFFEEGNDWLEELSR
;
A
#
# COMPACT_ATOMS: atom_id res chain seq x y z
N GLY A 1 -7.03 -0.47 19.89
CA GLY A 1 -6.92 -0.60 18.42
C GLY A 1 -8.21 -0.13 17.84
N GLU A 2 -8.20 1.03 17.18
CA GLU A 2 -9.38 1.59 16.54
C GLU A 2 -9.78 0.65 15.39
N ARG A 3 -11.04 0.20 15.37
CA ARG A 3 -11.55 -0.66 14.29
C ARG A 3 -11.58 0.18 13.02
N ILE A 4 -10.89 -0.29 11.99
CA ILE A 4 -11.12 0.15 10.61
C ILE A 4 -12.62 0.02 10.36
N ASP A 5 -13.26 1.07 9.86
CA ASP A 5 -14.68 1.00 9.55
C ASP A 5 -14.91 -0.19 8.59
N GLU A 6 -15.88 -1.06 8.91
CA GLU A 6 -16.17 -2.26 8.10
C GLU A 6 -16.74 -1.90 6.71
N GLU A 7 -16.98 -0.61 6.47
CA GLU A 7 -17.72 -0.07 5.34
C GLU A 7 -16.83 0.56 4.25
N GLY A 8 -15.57 0.91 4.52
CA GLY A 8 -14.74 1.64 3.55
C GLY A 8 -13.25 1.85 3.84
N GLY A 9 -12.72 1.46 5.00
CA GLY A 9 -11.32 1.70 5.33
C GLY A 9 -10.33 0.77 4.61
N LEU A 10 -9.13 1.29 4.36
CA LEU A 10 -7.98 0.57 3.79
C LEU A 10 -6.91 0.38 4.86
N ARG A 11 -6.47 -0.88 5.05
CA ARG A 11 -5.19 -1.19 5.71
C ARG A 11 -4.18 -1.66 4.67
N VAL A 12 -2.96 -1.17 4.78
CA VAL A 12 -1.81 -1.70 4.05
C VAL A 12 -0.74 -2.06 5.05
N GLU A 13 -0.31 -3.33 5.04
CA GLU A 13 0.87 -3.78 5.76
C GLU A 13 1.96 -4.15 4.76
N LEU A 14 3.18 -3.66 4.97
CA LEU A 14 4.36 -4.02 4.18
C LEU A 14 5.42 -4.65 5.08
N ASP A 15 5.85 -5.85 4.70
CA ASP A 15 6.90 -6.63 5.36
C ASP A 15 6.74 -6.82 6.88
N GLY A 16 5.55 -6.59 7.42
CA GLY A 16 5.27 -6.64 8.86
C GLY A 16 5.78 -5.45 9.67
N SER A 17 6.44 -4.46 9.03
CA SER A 17 7.06 -3.31 9.70
C SER A 17 6.35 -1.99 9.43
N PHE A 18 5.65 -1.88 8.31
CA PHE A 18 4.85 -0.70 7.98
C PHE A 18 3.37 -1.06 8.07
N ASP A 19 2.61 -0.32 8.87
CA ASP A 19 1.16 -0.42 8.99
C ASP A 19 0.54 0.95 8.73
N LEU A 20 -0.28 1.02 7.70
CA LEU A 20 -1.03 2.22 7.37
C LEU A 20 -2.53 1.91 7.37
N GLN A 21 -3.28 2.74 8.07
CA GLN A 21 -4.74 2.70 8.10
C GLN A 21 -5.30 4.02 7.58
N LEU A 22 -6.15 3.93 6.58
CA LEU A 22 -6.88 5.05 6.01
C LEU A 22 -8.38 4.86 6.28
N ASN A 23 -8.92 5.69 7.17
CA ASN A 23 -10.35 5.74 7.48
C ASN A 23 -11.01 6.78 6.56
N ARG A 24 -11.52 6.37 5.38
CA ARG A 24 -12.41 7.20 4.52
C ARG A 24 -12.92 6.45 3.28
N GLY A 25 -14.16 6.75 2.87
CA GLY A 25 -14.74 6.34 1.60
C GLY A 25 -14.32 7.24 0.43
N GLY A 26 -13.57 6.69 -0.53
CA GLY A 26 -13.15 7.37 -1.77
C GLY A 26 -11.92 6.72 -2.40
N SER A 27 -11.64 7.02 -3.67
CA SER A 27 -10.46 6.55 -4.41
C SER A 27 -9.17 7.17 -3.89
N GLN A 28 -8.68 6.67 -2.76
CA GLN A 28 -7.40 7.07 -2.18
C GLN A 28 -6.40 5.92 -2.33
N GLY A 29 -5.26 6.21 -2.94
CA GLY A 29 -4.15 5.28 -3.06
C GLY A 29 -2.99 5.73 -2.18
N VAL A 30 -2.02 4.84 -1.98
CA VAL A 30 -0.83 5.11 -1.18
C VAL A 30 0.40 4.85 -2.04
N VAL A 31 1.34 5.80 -1.99
CA VAL A 31 2.70 5.57 -2.47
C VAL A 31 3.60 5.50 -1.25
N VAL A 32 4.22 4.33 -1.05
CA VAL A 32 5.23 4.13 -0.01
C VAL A 32 6.61 4.34 -0.62
N ARG A 33 7.35 5.30 -0.07
CA ARG A 33 8.72 5.65 -0.46
C ARG A 33 9.75 4.94 0.39
N ASN A 34 11.00 4.99 -0.06
CA ASN A 34 12.18 4.47 0.65
C ASN A 34 12.15 2.95 0.90
N LEU A 35 11.36 2.20 0.13
CA LEU A 35 11.48 0.75 0.10
C LEU A 35 12.76 0.36 -0.62
N VAL A 36 13.55 -0.51 0.01
CA VAL A 36 14.73 -1.12 -0.60
C VAL A 36 14.29 -1.96 -1.80
N ALA A 37 15.08 -1.98 -2.89
CA ALA A 37 14.78 -2.88 -4.00
C ALA A 37 14.86 -4.35 -3.56
N GLY A 38 13.86 -5.17 -3.90
CA GLY A 38 13.82 -6.54 -3.44
C GLY A 38 12.45 -7.17 -3.50
N ARG A 39 12.30 -8.30 -2.79
CA ARG A 39 10.99 -8.94 -2.60
C ARG A 39 10.32 -8.34 -1.38
N HIS A 40 9.06 -7.94 -1.54
CA HIS A 40 8.22 -7.45 -0.46
C HIS A 40 6.94 -8.27 -0.35
N ARG A 41 6.50 -8.47 0.88
CA ARG A 41 5.17 -9.00 1.21
C ARG A 41 4.23 -7.82 1.45
N ILE A 42 3.14 -7.79 0.71
CA ILE A 42 2.09 -6.78 0.86
C ILE A 42 0.83 -7.49 1.34
N GLU A 43 0.26 -7.00 2.44
CA GLU A 43 -1.08 -7.34 2.87
C GLU A 43 -2.00 -6.12 2.72
N ILE A 44 -3.16 -6.33 2.09
CA ILE A 44 -4.19 -5.32 1.94
C ILE A 44 -5.47 -5.82 2.61
N GLU A 45 -6.01 -5.03 3.52
CA GLU A 45 -7.34 -5.21 4.10
C GLU A 45 -8.27 -4.09 3.60
N TYR A 46 -9.41 -4.47 3.03
CA TYR A 46 -10.39 -3.51 2.53
C TYR A 46 -11.81 -4.09 2.58
N GLY A 47 -12.73 -3.34 3.19
CA GLY A 47 -14.15 -3.72 3.32
C GLY A 47 -14.38 -5.07 4.02
N GLY A 48 -13.58 -5.36 5.06
CA GLY A 48 -13.63 -6.60 5.84
C GLY A 48 -13.06 -7.82 5.12
N GLN A 49 -12.28 -7.62 4.06
CA GLN A 49 -11.59 -8.69 3.33
C GLN A 49 -10.09 -8.44 3.35
N ARG A 50 -9.30 -9.50 3.55
CA ARG A 50 -7.84 -9.45 3.59
C ARG A 50 -7.24 -10.27 2.46
N ARG A 51 -6.18 -9.76 1.82
CA ARG A 51 -5.41 -10.46 0.79
C ARG A 51 -3.92 -10.14 0.92
N GLN A 52 -3.10 -11.17 0.75
CA GLN A 52 -1.64 -11.07 0.73
C GLN A 52 -1.11 -11.36 -0.68
N LEU A 53 -0.01 -10.72 -1.05
CA LEU A 53 0.79 -11.03 -2.23
C LEU A 53 2.28 -10.77 -1.98
N GLU A 54 3.11 -11.38 -2.82
CA GLU A 54 4.53 -11.09 -2.89
C GLU A 54 4.86 -10.42 -4.22
N VAL A 55 5.71 -9.40 -4.17
CA VAL A 55 6.12 -8.61 -5.33
C VAL A 55 7.62 -8.39 -5.33
N GLY A 56 8.21 -8.26 -6.51
CA GLY A 56 9.59 -7.78 -6.66
C GLY A 56 9.61 -6.32 -7.06
N LEU A 57 10.20 -5.45 -6.26
CA LEU A 57 10.42 -4.03 -6.53
C LEU A 57 11.82 -3.82 -7.13
N ARG A 58 11.90 -3.11 -8.25
CA ARG A 58 13.18 -2.69 -8.84
C ARG A 58 13.59 -1.34 -8.27
N GLY A 59 14.90 -1.15 -8.11
CA GLY A 59 15.45 0.14 -7.65
C GLY A 59 15.06 1.28 -8.58
N ASP A 60 14.74 2.43 -7.99
CA ASP A 60 14.32 3.65 -8.68
C ASP A 60 13.06 3.49 -9.56
N ARG A 61 12.21 2.50 -9.23
CA ARG A 61 10.94 2.26 -9.91
C ARG A 61 9.79 2.23 -8.93
N VAL A 62 8.59 2.43 -9.47
CA VAL A 62 7.32 2.28 -8.76
C VAL A 62 6.65 1.00 -9.24
N LEU A 63 6.41 0.07 -8.32
CA LEU A 63 5.54 -1.09 -8.55
C LEU A 63 4.10 -0.71 -8.19
N THR A 64 3.18 -0.96 -9.12
CA THR A 64 1.76 -0.63 -8.92
C THR A 64 0.95 -1.88 -8.57
N VAL A 65 0.24 -1.81 -7.44
CA VAL A 65 -0.80 -2.78 -7.08
C VAL A 65 -2.13 -2.06 -7.03
N THR A 66 -3.09 -2.52 -7.82
CA THR A 66 -4.48 -2.06 -7.76
C THR A 66 -5.33 -3.07 -7.01
N PHE A 67 -6.27 -2.60 -6.21
CA PHE A 67 -7.22 -3.44 -5.50
C PHE A 67 -8.65 -3.00 -5.80
N GLY A 68 -9.60 -3.92 -5.61
CA GLY A 68 -11.02 -3.62 -5.75
C GLY A 68 -11.89 -4.64 -5.04
N LEU A 69 -13.03 -4.18 -4.53
CA LEU A 69 -13.99 -5.03 -3.82
C LEU A 69 -15.20 -5.29 -4.71
N ASN A 70 -15.34 -6.53 -5.16
CA ASN A 70 -16.56 -6.96 -5.84
C ASN A 70 -17.63 -7.29 -4.80
N ARG A 71 -18.81 -6.70 -4.93
CA ARG A 71 -19.98 -6.99 -4.10
C ARG A 71 -21.06 -7.62 -4.98
N LEU A 72 -21.38 -8.88 -4.74
CA LEU A 72 -22.48 -9.58 -5.41
C LEU A 72 -23.40 -10.19 -4.36
N ALA A 73 -24.60 -9.63 -4.21
CA ALA A 73 -25.51 -9.91 -3.10
C ALA A 73 -24.75 -9.84 -1.74
N PHE A 74 -24.79 -10.90 -0.95
CA PHE A 74 -24.10 -10.98 0.36
C PHE A 74 -22.61 -11.33 0.26
N VAL A 75 -22.08 -11.62 -0.93
CA VAL A 75 -20.68 -12.03 -1.11
C VAL A 75 -19.81 -10.82 -1.44
N LYS A 76 -18.83 -10.55 -0.58
CA LYS A 76 -17.74 -9.61 -0.82
C LYS A 76 -16.49 -10.38 -1.29
N ARG A 77 -15.79 -9.88 -2.29
CA ARG A 77 -14.51 -10.45 -2.74
C ARG A 77 -13.50 -9.35 -3.08
N LEU A 78 -12.45 -9.26 -2.27
CA LEU A 78 -11.29 -8.43 -2.57
C LEU A 78 -10.43 -9.08 -3.67
N ARG A 79 -10.16 -8.31 -4.72
CA ARG A 79 -9.29 -8.65 -5.83
C ARG A 79 -8.09 -7.72 -5.84
N LEU A 80 -6.91 -8.29 -6.04
CA LEU A 80 -5.66 -7.56 -6.21
C LEU A 80 -5.11 -7.83 -7.60
N LYS A 81 -4.49 -6.82 -8.21
CA LYS A 81 -3.78 -6.92 -9.48
C LYS A 81 -2.45 -6.20 -9.37
N VAL A 82 -1.38 -6.96 -9.58
CA VAL A 82 -0.03 -6.43 -9.75
C VAL A 82 0.15 -6.05 -11.21
N HIS A 83 0.58 -4.82 -11.48
CA HIS A 83 0.97 -4.41 -12.82
C HIS A 83 2.43 -4.80 -13.03
N ARG A 84 2.70 -5.55 -14.11
CA ARG A 84 4.04 -6.10 -14.39
C ARG A 84 5.05 -5.01 -14.73
N GLU A 85 4.58 -3.93 -15.34
CA GLU A 85 5.40 -2.78 -15.67
C GLU A 85 5.67 -1.95 -14.42
N GLN A 86 6.94 -1.64 -14.18
CA GLN A 86 7.37 -0.71 -13.15
C GLN A 86 8.02 0.47 -13.83
N VAL A 87 7.51 1.67 -13.56
CA VAL A 87 7.91 2.92 -14.21
C VAL A 87 8.61 3.83 -13.21
N GLY A 88 9.27 4.89 -13.69
CA GLY A 88 9.77 5.94 -12.79
C GLY A 88 8.62 6.69 -12.13
N LEU A 89 8.87 7.32 -10.97
CA LEU A 89 7.83 8.02 -10.21
C LEU A 89 7.13 9.12 -11.02
N ASP A 90 7.86 9.92 -11.77
CA ASP A 90 7.26 11.01 -12.55
C ASP A 90 6.33 10.51 -13.65
N GLU A 91 6.72 9.42 -14.30
CA GLU A 91 5.85 8.76 -15.27
C GLU A 91 4.62 8.15 -14.61
N TRP A 92 4.80 7.50 -13.46
CA TRP A 92 3.71 6.96 -12.67
C TRP A 92 2.69 8.05 -12.31
N ARG A 93 3.16 9.19 -11.78
CA ARG A 93 2.32 10.35 -11.43
C ARG A 93 1.54 10.90 -12.62
N ARG A 94 2.13 10.90 -13.82
CA ARG A 94 1.42 11.29 -15.05
C ARG A 94 0.35 10.29 -15.45
N ARG A 95 0.60 8.98 -15.31
CA ARG A 95 -0.35 7.92 -15.68
C ARG A 95 -1.57 7.85 -14.74
N PHE A 96 -1.39 8.26 -13.49
CA PHE A 96 -2.41 8.21 -12.44
C PHE A 96 -2.73 9.60 -11.87
N SER A 97 -2.67 10.64 -12.71
CA SER A 97 -2.86 12.04 -12.30
C SER A 97 -4.27 12.36 -11.79
N ASP A 98 -5.23 11.49 -12.09
CA ASP A 98 -6.61 11.54 -11.64
C ASP A 98 -6.83 10.94 -10.25
N LEU A 99 -5.82 10.26 -9.67
CA LEU A 99 -5.92 9.66 -8.35
C LEU A 99 -5.50 10.64 -7.24
N ALA A 100 -6.30 10.68 -6.17
CA ALA A 100 -5.87 11.27 -4.92
C ALA A 100 -4.94 10.28 -4.20
N ILE A 101 -3.63 10.53 -4.23
CA ILE A 101 -2.62 9.64 -3.67
C ILE A 101 -2.00 10.28 -2.44
N GLU A 102 -1.93 9.51 -1.37
CA GLU A 102 -1.19 9.86 -0.18
C GLU A 102 0.24 9.31 -0.26
N GLU A 103 1.23 10.14 0.04
CA GLU A 103 2.62 9.70 0.15
C GLU A 103 2.96 9.39 1.60
N ARG A 104 3.60 8.24 1.79
CA ARG A 104 4.16 7.79 3.07
C ARG A 104 5.59 7.34 2.85
N PHE A 105 6.40 7.46 3.90
CA PHE A 105 7.79 7.03 3.88
C PHE A 105 7.89 5.76 4.70
N PHE A 106 8.52 4.73 4.14
CA PHE A 106 8.92 3.56 4.90
C PHE A 106 10.08 3.99 5.79
N GLU A 107 9.80 4.10 7.08
CA GLU A 107 10.82 4.25 8.11
C GLU A 107 11.11 2.85 8.62
N GLU A 108 12.18 2.23 8.10
CA GLU A 108 12.73 1.07 8.76
C GLU A 108 13.13 1.53 10.16
N GLY A 109 12.64 0.86 11.20
CA GLY A 109 12.78 1.29 12.60
C GLY A 109 14.20 1.80 12.88
N ASN A 110 14.34 3.11 13.04
CA ASN A 110 15.61 3.76 13.31
C ASN A 110 16.00 3.52 14.77
N ASP A 111 16.47 2.32 15.10
CA ASP A 111 17.23 2.05 16.33
C ASP A 111 18.57 2.85 16.35
N TRP A 112 18.97 3.41 15.21
CA TRP A 112 20.24 4.13 15.05
C TRP A 112 20.20 5.62 15.41
N LEU A 113 19.02 6.19 15.71
CA LEU A 113 18.92 7.59 16.15
C LEU A 113 19.11 7.79 17.66
N GLU A 114 19.01 6.73 18.48
CA GLU A 114 19.32 6.85 19.92
C GLU A 114 20.84 6.95 20.17
N GLU A 115 21.67 6.33 19.32
CA GLU A 115 23.12 6.26 19.52
C GLU A 115 23.86 7.57 19.17
N LEU A 116 23.27 8.43 18.34
CA LEU A 116 23.80 9.76 18.00
C LEU A 116 23.33 10.87 18.96
N SER A 117 22.54 10.52 19.98
CA SER A 117 22.00 11.44 20.98
C SER A 117 22.61 11.27 22.39
N ARG A 118 23.69 10.49 22.53
CA ARG A 118 24.47 10.34 23.77
C ARG A 118 25.86 10.95 23.68
#